data_AF-A0A1H7N9Y5-F1
#
_entry.id   AF-A0A1H7N9Y5-F1
#
_cell.length_a   1.000
_cell.length_b   1.000
_cell.length_c   1.000
_cell.angle_alpha   90.00
_cell.angle_beta   90.00
_cell.angle_gamma   90.00
#
_symmetry.space_group_name_H-M   'P 1'
#
loop_
_entity.id
_entity.type
_entity.pdbx_description
1 polymer ?
#
loop_
_entity_poly.entity_id
_entity_poly.type
_entity_poly.pdbx_seq_one_letter_code
_entity_poly.pdbx_strand_id
1 'polypeptide(L)'
;MKTRFYAALLAIFCWLDAGAAVTLGSQTSFYPRLLRLSTENRLIASFDYGNTQSTVWESTNNGASWAQIGIINLSEPGHCCSGLYEMPQAVGGTPKSALLWTTSTTNGSARAIKIYRSLDKGHTWSLLSTPVTGSTGVWEAEFAIDSSGRLVMYYSSEEYKGSGYNQLIAHRISTDGGVTWSGDTIDVGVSDGNVQRPGMPLVVRLPNGSYVMTYEVCGASNCEAFIRTSANGVSWGTASNMGTRIESSSGNHFTQTPTVRWYNDGSANGRLLVTAMVLRRNADNSIAAGNGQTYMWNTNNGSGVWTEGATPLSAATTGGSDVCNGYTTQLLPSTDGTQLYELVNVGCSIKFAAGPMDNPVASGIYVLLAKHSGQALDVAGCSNTAGANVEQWTPNGANCQRWNVQNKGNGDYVLTAMNSGLALDVNACSTANGGNVQQWTPNNAACQAWRPEPVGDGYFRWVSKNSGLVLDVDACSTTAGANVQQWQWLGGDCQRWRLQPSP
;
A
#
# COMPACT_ATOMS: atom_id res chain seq x y z
N MET A 1 40.85 -21.91 -45.94
CA MET A 1 39.37 -22.00 -45.90
C MET A 1 38.95 -22.82 -44.69
N LYS A 2 38.77 -22.19 -43.52
CA LYS A 2 38.10 -22.78 -42.34
C LYS A 2 37.48 -21.65 -41.53
N THR A 3 36.20 -21.39 -41.77
CA THR A 3 35.37 -20.44 -41.05
C THR A 3 34.92 -21.11 -39.75
N ARG A 4 35.18 -20.48 -38.59
CA ARG A 4 34.56 -20.87 -37.31
C ARG A 4 33.58 -19.78 -36.91
N PHE A 5 32.29 -20.09 -37.00
CA PHE A 5 31.21 -19.32 -36.41
C PHE A 5 31.27 -19.49 -34.88
N TYR A 6 31.37 -18.39 -34.14
CA TYR A 6 31.05 -18.37 -32.72
C TYR A 6 29.53 -18.16 -32.60
N ALA A 7 28.82 -19.19 -32.15
CA ALA A 7 27.45 -19.08 -31.71
C ALA A 7 27.43 -18.37 -30.35
N ALA A 8 26.88 -17.16 -30.30
CA ALA A 8 26.56 -16.49 -29.04
C ALA A 8 25.38 -17.23 -28.39
N LEU A 9 25.62 -17.85 -27.24
CA LEU A 9 24.58 -18.40 -26.39
C LEU A 9 23.84 -17.22 -25.73
N LEU A 10 22.69 -16.81 -26.27
CA LEU A 10 21.76 -15.95 -25.56
C LEU A 10 21.11 -16.79 -24.45
N ALA A 11 21.60 -16.67 -23.22
CA ALA A 11 20.88 -17.15 -22.06
C ALA A 11 19.69 -16.21 -21.80
N ILE A 12 18.50 -16.60 -22.24
CA ILE A 12 17.25 -16.00 -21.81
C ILE A 12 17.07 -16.41 -20.35
N PHE A 13 17.54 -15.57 -19.43
CA PHE A 13 17.19 -15.70 -18.02
C PHE A 13 15.80 -15.12 -17.82
N CYS A 14 14.88 -16.00 -17.44
CA CYS A 14 13.56 -15.64 -16.94
C CYS A 14 13.76 -15.00 -15.56
N TRP A 15 13.72 -13.68 -15.49
CA TRP A 15 13.68 -12.95 -14.23
C TRP A 15 12.21 -12.71 -13.88
N LEU A 16 11.83 -12.94 -12.63
CA LEU A 16 10.54 -12.49 -12.10
C LEU A 16 10.59 -10.95 -12.03
N ASP A 17 10.23 -10.31 -13.14
CA ASP A 17 9.78 -8.92 -13.12
C ASP A 17 8.58 -8.79 -12.18
N ALA A 18 8.35 -7.59 -11.64
CA ALA A 18 7.03 -7.26 -11.08
C ALA A 18 5.97 -7.66 -12.13
N GLY A 19 4.99 -8.47 -11.72
CA GLY A 19 4.01 -9.00 -12.67
C GLY A 19 3.34 -7.84 -13.41
N ALA A 20 3.31 -7.90 -14.74
CA ALA A 20 2.63 -6.87 -15.54
C ALA A 20 1.20 -6.67 -15.02
N ALA A 21 0.78 -5.41 -14.88
CA ALA A 21 -0.53 -5.08 -14.34
C ALA A 21 -1.65 -5.78 -15.14
N VAL A 22 -2.58 -6.42 -14.43
CA VAL A 22 -3.77 -7.04 -15.01
C VAL A 22 -4.94 -6.09 -14.83
N THR A 23 -5.61 -5.71 -15.92
CA THR A 23 -6.85 -4.93 -15.86
C THR A 23 -8.05 -5.86 -15.68
N LEU A 24 -8.90 -5.60 -14.69
CA LEU A 24 -10.12 -6.36 -14.43
C LEU A 24 -11.32 -5.63 -15.05
N GLY A 25 -11.98 -6.31 -16.00
CA GLY A 25 -13.11 -5.74 -16.75
C GLY A 25 -12.71 -4.67 -17.76
N SER A 26 -13.72 -4.11 -18.44
CA SER A 26 -13.54 -3.08 -19.48
C SER A 26 -14.43 -1.85 -19.26
N GLN A 27 -15.17 -1.81 -18.15
CA GLN A 27 -16.08 -0.73 -17.80
C GLN A 27 -15.41 0.23 -16.81
N THR A 28 -15.84 1.49 -16.84
CA THR A 28 -15.52 2.48 -15.80
C THR A 28 -15.85 1.89 -14.43
N SER A 29 -14.84 1.81 -13.58
CA SER A 29 -14.92 1.10 -12.30
C SER A 29 -14.13 1.80 -11.22
N PHE A 30 -14.64 1.69 -10.00
CA PHE A 30 -14.09 2.35 -8.82
C PHE A 30 -14.42 1.54 -7.56
N TYR A 31 -13.89 1.98 -6.43
CA TYR A 31 -14.14 1.40 -5.12
C TYR A 31 -13.78 -0.10 -4.97
N PRO A 32 -12.56 -0.53 -5.34
CA PRO A 32 -12.19 -1.94 -5.26
C PRO A 32 -12.15 -2.47 -3.83
N ARG A 33 -12.48 -3.76 -3.70
CA ARG A 33 -12.27 -4.59 -2.51
C ARG A 33 -11.56 -5.87 -2.89
N LEU A 34 -10.64 -6.31 -2.05
CA LEU A 34 -9.83 -7.51 -2.24
C LEU A 34 -9.73 -8.30 -0.94
N LEU A 35 -10.00 -9.59 -1.01
CA LEU A 35 -9.74 -10.54 0.07
C LEU A 35 -9.19 -11.87 -0.45
N ARG A 36 -8.60 -12.65 0.45
CA ARG A 36 -8.30 -14.07 0.25
C ARG A 36 -9.29 -14.91 1.03
N LEU A 37 -9.88 -15.91 0.39
CA LEU A 37 -10.79 -16.83 1.09
C LEU A 37 -10.04 -17.60 2.19
N SER A 38 -10.67 -17.75 3.34
CA SER A 38 -10.05 -18.37 4.52
C SER A 38 -9.79 -19.87 4.37
N THR A 39 -10.54 -20.55 3.50
CA THR A 39 -10.48 -22.01 3.31
C THR A 39 -9.62 -22.47 2.14
N GLU A 40 -9.18 -21.55 1.28
CA GLU A 40 -8.45 -21.88 0.04
C GLU A 40 -7.62 -20.68 -0.44
N ASN A 41 -6.53 -20.94 -1.16
CA ASN A 41 -5.69 -19.86 -1.69
C ASN A 41 -6.28 -19.20 -2.95
N ARG A 42 -7.51 -18.67 -2.85
CA ARG A 42 -8.21 -17.93 -3.90
C ARG A 42 -8.39 -16.48 -3.49
N LEU A 43 -8.17 -15.59 -4.44
CA LEU A 43 -8.39 -14.16 -4.28
C LEU A 43 -9.76 -13.80 -4.85
N ILE A 44 -10.54 -13.03 -4.11
CA ILE A 44 -11.81 -12.47 -4.55
C ILE A 44 -11.70 -10.96 -4.57
N ALA A 45 -12.10 -10.37 -5.69
CA ALA A 45 -12.19 -8.94 -5.89
C ALA A 45 -13.62 -8.52 -6.21
N SER A 46 -14.05 -7.36 -5.72
CA SER A 46 -15.29 -6.71 -6.15
C SER A 46 -15.10 -5.22 -6.35
N PHE A 47 -15.88 -4.61 -7.22
CA PHE A 47 -15.84 -3.17 -7.48
C PHE A 47 -17.13 -2.67 -8.13
N ASP A 48 -17.31 -1.36 -8.05
CA ASP A 48 -18.53 -0.66 -8.43
C ASP A 48 -18.44 -0.12 -9.86
N TYR A 49 -19.56 -0.15 -10.58
CA TYR A 49 -19.71 0.52 -11.88
C TYR A 49 -20.52 1.82 -11.81
N GLY A 50 -21.06 2.19 -10.65
CA GLY A 50 -21.91 3.38 -10.47
C GLY A 50 -23.28 3.32 -11.15
N ASN A 51 -23.58 2.23 -11.84
CA ASN A 51 -24.89 1.96 -12.42
C ASN A 51 -25.75 1.14 -11.44
N THR A 52 -26.44 0.10 -11.87
CA THR A 52 -27.21 -0.83 -11.02
C THR A 52 -26.46 -2.13 -10.74
N GLN A 53 -25.16 -2.19 -11.01
CA GLN A 53 -24.37 -3.41 -10.95
C GLN A 53 -23.01 -3.22 -10.28
N SER A 54 -22.57 -4.30 -9.66
CA SER A 54 -21.18 -4.55 -9.26
C SER A 54 -20.77 -5.93 -9.76
N THR A 55 -19.47 -6.14 -9.93
CA THR A 55 -18.95 -7.45 -10.35
C THR A 55 -18.07 -8.07 -9.30
N VAL A 56 -18.03 -9.39 -9.30
CA VAL A 56 -17.16 -10.20 -8.45
C VAL A 56 -16.24 -11.01 -9.35
N TRP A 57 -14.95 -10.93 -9.05
CA TRP A 57 -13.88 -11.53 -9.82
C TRP A 57 -13.06 -12.44 -8.92
N GLU A 58 -12.47 -13.45 -9.54
CA GLU A 58 -11.67 -14.44 -8.85
C GLU A 58 -10.35 -14.68 -9.54
N SER A 59 -9.32 -14.91 -8.73
CA SER A 59 -8.08 -15.55 -9.14
C SER A 59 -7.79 -16.81 -8.33
N THR A 60 -7.42 -17.87 -9.04
CA THR A 60 -6.97 -19.17 -8.49
C THR A 60 -5.44 -19.35 -8.59
N ASN A 61 -4.73 -18.36 -9.13
CA ASN A 61 -3.30 -18.40 -9.43
C ASN A 61 -2.56 -17.16 -8.92
N ASN A 62 -2.87 -16.74 -7.69
CA ASN A 62 -2.21 -15.62 -7.01
C ASN A 62 -2.30 -14.29 -7.78
N GLY A 63 -3.40 -14.09 -8.52
CA GLY A 63 -3.69 -12.87 -9.26
C GLY A 63 -3.05 -12.77 -10.63
N ALA A 64 -2.36 -13.81 -11.11
CA ALA A 64 -1.77 -13.84 -12.45
C ALA A 64 -2.85 -13.79 -13.56
N SER A 65 -4.03 -14.35 -13.30
CA SER A 65 -5.21 -14.17 -14.14
C SER A 65 -6.49 -14.10 -13.31
N TRP A 66 -7.50 -13.44 -13.87
CA TRP A 66 -8.79 -13.20 -13.21
C TRP A 66 -9.97 -13.62 -14.09
N ALA A 67 -11.01 -14.16 -13.48
CA ALA A 67 -12.27 -14.48 -14.12
C ALA A 67 -13.43 -13.79 -13.38
N GLN A 68 -14.37 -13.19 -14.10
CA GLN A 68 -15.60 -12.71 -13.50
C GLN A 68 -16.48 -13.91 -13.13
N ILE A 69 -16.83 -14.03 -11.85
CA ILE A 69 -17.59 -15.18 -11.32
C ILE A 69 -19.02 -14.83 -10.90
N GLY A 70 -19.30 -13.56 -10.66
CA GLY A 70 -20.60 -13.10 -10.17
C GLY A 70 -20.93 -11.66 -10.55
N ILE A 71 -22.22 -11.36 -10.53
CA ILE A 71 -22.77 -10.01 -10.70
C ILE A 71 -23.74 -9.77 -9.53
N ILE A 72 -23.61 -8.61 -8.90
CA ILE A 72 -24.54 -8.16 -7.87
C ILE A 72 -25.45 -7.12 -8.51
N ASN A 73 -26.74 -7.46 -8.64
CA ASN A 73 -27.74 -6.58 -9.24
C ASN A 73 -28.47 -5.80 -8.14
N LEU A 74 -28.53 -4.49 -8.32
CA LEU A 74 -29.21 -3.55 -7.44
C LEU A 74 -30.53 -3.09 -8.07
N SER A 75 -31.53 -2.85 -7.24
CA SER A 75 -32.80 -2.30 -7.72
C SER A 75 -32.70 -0.80 -8.07
N GLU A 76 -31.79 -0.08 -7.43
CA GLU A 76 -31.61 1.36 -7.59
C GLU A 76 -30.23 1.69 -8.22
N PRO A 77 -30.16 2.68 -9.13
CA PRO A 77 -28.90 3.11 -9.74
C PRO A 77 -28.08 4.02 -8.81
N GLY A 78 -26.84 4.32 -9.20
CA GLY A 78 -26.02 5.34 -8.54
C GLY A 78 -25.48 4.89 -7.18
N HIS A 79 -25.26 3.58 -7.03
CA HIS A 79 -24.62 3.02 -5.85
C HIS A 79 -23.12 3.32 -5.83
N CYS A 80 -22.53 3.30 -4.65
CA CYS A 80 -21.08 3.39 -4.47
C CYS A 80 -20.67 2.70 -3.18
N CYS A 81 -19.36 2.75 -2.97
CA CYS A 81 -18.80 2.71 -1.64
C CYS A 81 -18.97 1.32 -1.02
N SER A 82 -18.68 0.30 -1.85
CA SER A 82 -18.90 -1.08 -1.47
C SER A 82 -17.85 -1.67 -0.54
N GLY A 83 -18.32 -2.53 0.37
CA GLY A 83 -17.49 -3.38 1.21
C GLY A 83 -17.62 -4.85 0.80
N LEU A 84 -16.62 -5.67 1.14
CA LEU A 84 -16.63 -7.11 0.93
C LEU A 84 -16.03 -7.81 2.14
N TYR A 85 -16.77 -8.75 2.71
CA TYR A 85 -16.40 -9.43 3.95
C TYR A 85 -16.70 -10.92 3.89
N GLU A 86 -15.72 -11.75 4.27
CA GLU A 86 -15.95 -13.17 4.51
C GLU A 86 -16.23 -13.39 6.00
N MET A 87 -17.34 -14.07 6.30
CA MET A 87 -17.70 -14.43 7.67
C MET A 87 -16.68 -15.40 8.28
N PRO A 88 -15.91 -15.02 9.31
CA PRO A 88 -14.88 -15.90 9.90
C PRO A 88 -15.50 -17.00 10.78
N GLN A 89 -16.74 -16.79 11.22
CA GLN A 89 -17.54 -17.71 12.02
C GLN A 89 -19.02 -17.55 11.66
N ALA A 90 -19.84 -18.53 12.04
CA ALA A 90 -21.29 -18.41 11.89
C ALA A 90 -21.84 -17.42 12.94
N VAL A 91 -22.79 -16.58 12.52
CA VAL A 91 -23.56 -15.70 13.40
C VAL A 91 -25.02 -15.81 12.98
N GLY A 92 -25.89 -16.24 13.90
CA GLY A 92 -27.30 -16.51 13.58
C GLY A 92 -27.45 -17.43 12.37
N GLY A 93 -28.23 -16.99 11.39
CA GLY A 93 -28.50 -17.75 10.16
C GLY A 93 -27.44 -17.62 9.06
N THR A 94 -26.39 -16.81 9.27
CA THR A 94 -25.33 -16.61 8.28
C THR A 94 -24.12 -17.48 8.63
N PRO A 95 -23.77 -18.48 7.80
CA PRO A 95 -22.71 -19.43 8.11
C PRO A 95 -21.31 -18.83 7.94
N LYS A 96 -20.31 -19.50 8.53
CA LYS A 96 -18.89 -19.26 8.24
C LYS A 96 -18.63 -19.37 6.73
N SER A 97 -17.72 -18.56 6.22
CA SER A 97 -17.35 -18.44 4.80
C SER A 97 -18.45 -17.93 3.86
N ALA A 98 -19.62 -17.54 4.38
CA ALA A 98 -20.52 -16.69 3.62
C ALA A 98 -19.83 -15.36 3.30
N LEU A 99 -20.04 -14.83 2.09
CA LEU A 99 -19.58 -13.50 1.72
C LEU A 99 -20.72 -12.51 1.92
N LEU A 100 -20.41 -11.39 2.57
CA LEU A 100 -21.26 -10.21 2.66
C LEU A 100 -20.69 -9.13 1.76
N TRP A 101 -21.56 -8.46 1.01
CA TRP A 101 -21.22 -7.31 0.19
C TRP A 101 -22.16 -6.16 0.54
N THR A 102 -21.60 -5.00 0.82
CA THR A 102 -22.34 -3.79 1.19
C THR A 102 -22.30 -2.77 0.07
N THR A 103 -23.26 -1.86 0.07
CA THR A 103 -23.19 -0.65 -0.74
C THR A 103 -24.01 0.48 -0.14
N SER A 104 -23.59 1.70 -0.45
CA SER A 104 -24.34 2.92 -0.21
C SER A 104 -25.19 3.19 -1.45
N THR A 105 -26.49 3.27 -1.28
CA THR A 105 -27.47 3.37 -2.36
C THR A 105 -28.72 4.11 -1.86
N THR A 106 -29.87 3.85 -2.46
CA THR A 106 -31.17 4.35 -2.01
C THR A 106 -32.15 3.23 -1.69
N ASN A 107 -33.18 3.58 -0.93
CA ASN A 107 -34.39 2.79 -0.71
C ASN A 107 -35.58 3.68 -1.09
N GLY A 108 -36.00 3.58 -2.35
CA GLY A 108 -36.80 4.65 -2.97
C GLY A 108 -35.99 5.93 -3.11
N SER A 109 -36.49 7.04 -2.55
CA SER A 109 -35.79 8.35 -2.54
C SER A 109 -34.85 8.54 -1.36
N ALA A 110 -34.96 7.71 -0.30
CA ALA A 110 -34.14 7.82 0.90
C ALA A 110 -32.76 7.21 0.67
N ARG A 111 -31.71 7.74 1.32
CA ARG A 111 -30.38 7.11 1.30
C ARG A 111 -30.40 5.85 2.15
N ALA A 112 -29.64 4.85 1.75
CA ALA A 112 -29.63 3.57 2.44
C ALA A 112 -28.28 2.87 2.32
N ILE A 113 -28.02 2.00 3.30
CA ILE A 113 -27.01 0.95 3.17
C ILE A 113 -27.77 -0.36 2.93
N LYS A 114 -27.34 -1.14 1.93
CA LYS A 114 -27.87 -2.48 1.65
C LYS A 114 -26.77 -3.52 1.80
N ILE A 115 -27.16 -4.69 2.30
CA ILE A 115 -26.27 -5.85 2.46
C ILE A 115 -26.78 -6.98 1.57
N TYR A 116 -25.89 -7.51 0.74
CA TYR A 116 -26.10 -8.71 -0.06
C TYR A 116 -25.26 -9.85 0.51
N ARG A 117 -25.75 -11.09 0.34
CA ARG A 117 -25.07 -12.30 0.80
C ARG A 117 -24.91 -13.29 -0.33
N SER A 118 -23.73 -13.91 -0.38
CA SER A 118 -23.42 -15.10 -1.16
C SER A 118 -23.09 -16.28 -0.24
N LEU A 119 -23.62 -17.45 -0.58
CA LEU A 119 -23.36 -18.72 0.12
C LEU A 119 -22.52 -19.68 -0.74
N ASP A 120 -22.11 -19.24 -1.92
CA ASP A 120 -21.43 -20.03 -2.93
C ASP A 120 -20.16 -19.31 -3.42
N LYS A 121 -19.43 -18.66 -2.50
CA LYS A 121 -18.12 -18.03 -2.75
C LYS A 121 -18.15 -16.90 -3.78
N GLY A 122 -19.26 -16.18 -3.87
CA GLY A 122 -19.40 -14.97 -4.69
C GLY A 122 -19.99 -15.20 -6.07
N HIS A 123 -20.45 -16.42 -6.38
CA HIS A 123 -21.09 -16.73 -7.67
C HIS A 123 -22.52 -16.18 -7.74
N THR A 124 -23.33 -16.37 -6.70
CA THR A 124 -24.70 -15.85 -6.61
C THR A 124 -24.91 -14.98 -5.37
N TRP A 125 -25.74 -13.95 -5.52
CA TRP A 125 -25.97 -12.93 -4.49
C TRP A 125 -27.46 -12.66 -4.32
N SER A 126 -27.87 -12.46 -3.07
CA SER A 126 -29.24 -12.10 -2.69
C SER A 126 -29.22 -10.98 -1.67
N LEU A 127 -30.20 -10.07 -1.73
CA LEU A 127 -30.37 -9.03 -0.72
C LEU A 127 -30.65 -9.71 0.63
N LEU A 128 -29.84 -9.39 1.64
CA LEU A 128 -29.98 -9.88 3.01
C LEU A 128 -30.81 -8.91 3.85
N SER A 129 -30.45 -7.62 3.83
CA SER A 129 -31.12 -6.59 4.62
C SER A 129 -30.80 -5.16 4.14
N THR A 130 -31.61 -4.21 4.60
CA THR A 130 -31.38 -2.76 4.47
C THR A 130 -31.19 -2.19 5.88
N PRO A 131 -30.00 -2.35 6.49
CA PRO A 131 -29.77 -2.03 7.91
C PRO A 131 -29.98 -0.56 8.26
N VAL A 132 -29.78 0.35 7.31
CA VAL A 132 -29.87 1.79 7.52
C VAL A 132 -30.69 2.41 6.39
N THR A 133 -31.65 3.25 6.74
CA THR A 133 -32.34 4.15 5.81
C THR A 133 -32.34 5.53 6.47
N GLY A 134 -31.81 6.52 5.78
CA GLY A 134 -31.58 7.87 6.27
C GLY A 134 -32.09 8.94 5.31
N SER A 135 -32.08 10.18 5.79
CA SER A 135 -32.57 11.38 5.10
C SER A 135 -31.46 12.19 4.41
N THR A 136 -30.22 12.01 4.86
CA THR A 136 -28.97 12.62 4.40
C THR A 136 -28.00 11.49 3.99
N GLY A 137 -26.68 11.68 4.03
CA GLY A 137 -25.71 10.67 3.62
C GLY A 137 -25.47 9.54 4.64
N VAL A 138 -25.48 8.30 4.16
CA VAL A 138 -24.99 7.11 4.88
C VAL A 138 -24.07 6.34 3.94
N TRP A 139 -22.84 6.05 4.37
CA TRP A 139 -21.77 5.66 3.45
C TRP A 139 -20.88 4.55 4.00
N GLU A 140 -20.27 3.78 3.08
CA GLU A 140 -19.00 3.07 3.31
C GLU A 140 -19.06 2.03 4.43
N ALA A 141 -20.06 1.14 4.35
CA ALA A 141 -20.26 0.13 5.38
C ALA A 141 -19.23 -1.00 5.30
N GLU A 142 -18.59 -1.30 6.42
CA GLU A 142 -17.58 -2.35 6.59
C GLU A 142 -17.91 -3.22 7.81
N PHE A 143 -17.38 -4.44 7.86
CA PHE A 143 -17.75 -5.43 8.88
C PHE A 143 -16.60 -5.91 9.74
N ALA A 144 -16.93 -6.31 10.97
CA ALA A 144 -16.08 -7.15 11.81
C ALA A 144 -16.94 -8.08 12.67
N ILE A 145 -16.31 -9.11 13.25
CA ILE A 145 -16.90 -9.82 14.39
C ILE A 145 -16.28 -9.28 15.68
N ASP A 146 -17.12 -8.85 16.62
CA ASP A 146 -16.66 -8.38 17.93
C ASP A 146 -16.15 -9.51 18.82
N SER A 147 -15.58 -9.14 19.97
CA SER A 147 -15.07 -10.11 20.95
C SER A 147 -16.14 -11.02 21.55
N SER A 148 -17.43 -10.67 21.42
CA SER A 148 -18.57 -11.48 21.86
C SER A 148 -19.14 -12.37 20.74
N GLY A 149 -18.51 -12.40 19.56
CA GLY A 149 -18.95 -13.22 18.42
C GLY A 149 -20.11 -12.62 17.63
N ARG A 150 -20.42 -11.33 17.79
CA ARG A 150 -21.53 -10.65 17.10
C ARG A 150 -21.03 -9.94 15.85
N LEU A 151 -21.89 -9.85 14.83
CA LEU A 151 -21.58 -9.12 13.60
C LEU A 151 -21.74 -7.62 13.84
N VAL A 152 -20.71 -6.84 13.53
CA VAL A 152 -20.70 -5.38 13.66
C VAL A 152 -20.56 -4.78 12.27
N MET A 153 -21.40 -3.79 11.96
CA MET A 153 -21.30 -2.98 10.75
C MET A 153 -20.92 -1.56 11.16
N TYR A 154 -19.75 -1.13 10.73
CA TYR A 154 -19.24 0.23 10.85
C TYR A 154 -19.57 1.01 9.59
N TYR A 155 -19.95 2.27 9.70
CA TYR A 155 -20.28 3.10 8.54
C TYR A 155 -20.17 4.58 8.87
N SER A 156 -20.07 5.40 7.83
CA SER A 156 -20.13 6.85 7.90
C SER A 156 -21.58 7.33 7.89
N SER A 157 -21.94 8.26 8.77
CA SER A 157 -23.28 8.85 8.85
C SER A 157 -23.25 10.37 8.89
N GLU A 158 -24.12 11.00 8.11
CA GLU A 158 -24.41 12.42 8.14
C GLU A 158 -25.76 12.73 8.81
N GLU A 159 -26.46 11.74 9.36
CA GLU A 159 -27.80 11.93 9.96
C GLU A 159 -27.78 12.81 11.22
N TYR A 160 -26.60 13.05 11.79
CA TYR A 160 -26.42 13.76 13.06
C TYR A 160 -26.03 15.24 12.90
N LYS A 161 -26.21 15.83 11.72
CA LYS A 161 -25.97 17.28 11.48
C LYS A 161 -26.74 18.20 12.43
N GLY A 162 -27.95 17.82 12.83
CA GLY A 162 -28.74 18.55 13.83
C GLY A 162 -28.12 18.55 15.24
N SER A 163 -27.19 17.62 15.51
CA SER A 163 -26.44 17.52 16.76
C SER A 163 -25.02 18.10 16.65
N GLY A 164 -24.72 18.87 15.59
CA GLY A 164 -23.44 19.57 15.42
C GLY A 164 -22.34 18.78 14.70
N TYR A 165 -22.61 17.55 14.25
CA TYR A 165 -21.65 16.70 13.52
C TYR A 165 -21.80 16.86 12.01
N ASN A 166 -20.72 17.13 11.28
CA ASN A 166 -20.81 17.15 9.81
C ASN A 166 -21.04 15.75 9.25
N GLN A 167 -20.17 14.83 9.66
CA GLN A 167 -20.21 13.40 9.40
C GLN A 167 -19.58 12.72 10.63
N LEU A 168 -19.95 11.48 10.92
CA LEU A 168 -19.35 10.68 11.98
C LEU A 168 -19.26 9.22 11.56
N ILE A 169 -18.47 8.45 12.30
CA ILE A 169 -18.43 6.99 12.21
C ILE A 169 -19.30 6.44 13.33
N ALA A 170 -20.23 5.56 12.96
CA ALA A 170 -21.06 4.81 13.89
C ALA A 170 -21.03 3.33 13.55
N HIS A 171 -21.48 2.51 14.49
CA HIS A 171 -21.73 1.11 14.24
C HIS A 171 -23.12 0.66 14.69
N ARG A 172 -23.57 -0.43 14.06
CA ARG A 172 -24.72 -1.24 14.50
C ARG A 172 -24.27 -2.68 14.70
N ILE A 173 -24.96 -3.39 15.59
CA ILE A 173 -24.66 -4.78 15.94
C ILE A 173 -25.82 -5.68 15.52
N SER A 174 -25.50 -6.82 14.92
CA SER A 174 -26.42 -7.90 14.60
C SER A 174 -26.04 -9.18 15.35
N THR A 175 -27.05 -9.85 15.89
CA THR A 175 -26.91 -11.16 16.55
C THR A 175 -27.50 -12.31 15.73
N ASP A 176 -28.21 -12.01 14.64
CA ASP A 176 -28.90 -12.97 13.78
C ASP A 176 -28.23 -13.16 12.41
N GLY A 177 -27.01 -12.64 12.24
CA GLY A 177 -26.22 -12.82 11.02
C GLY A 177 -26.44 -11.75 9.97
N GLY A 178 -26.88 -10.56 10.38
CA GLY A 178 -27.06 -9.39 9.53
C GLY A 178 -28.49 -9.18 9.03
N VAL A 179 -29.47 -9.88 9.61
CA VAL A 179 -30.89 -9.72 9.26
C VAL A 179 -31.49 -8.53 9.99
N THR A 180 -31.28 -8.45 11.32
CA THR A 180 -31.67 -7.31 12.16
C THR A 180 -30.47 -6.66 12.81
N TRP A 181 -30.62 -5.38 13.14
CA TRP A 181 -29.54 -4.50 13.59
C TRP A 181 -30.00 -3.62 14.74
N SER A 182 -29.11 -3.39 15.71
CA SER A 182 -29.32 -2.41 16.78
C SER A 182 -29.43 -0.98 16.25
N GLY A 183 -29.73 -0.03 17.15
CA GLY A 183 -29.48 1.38 16.90
C GLY A 183 -27.99 1.72 16.85
N ASP A 184 -27.70 2.96 16.45
CA ASP A 184 -26.34 3.47 16.29
C ASP A 184 -25.63 3.60 17.63
N THR A 185 -24.35 3.22 17.64
CA THR A 185 -23.37 3.66 18.62
C THR A 185 -22.32 4.52 17.90
N ILE A 186 -22.10 5.75 18.35
CA ILE A 186 -21.13 6.66 17.73
C ILE A 186 -19.72 6.27 18.18
N ASP A 187 -18.85 5.97 17.22
CA ASP A 187 -17.46 5.58 17.48
C ASP A 187 -16.51 6.76 17.39
N VAL A 188 -16.64 7.57 16.33
CA VAL A 188 -15.78 8.73 16.06
C VAL A 188 -16.63 9.87 15.51
N GLY A 189 -16.62 11.02 16.16
CA GLY A 189 -17.35 12.19 15.70
C GLY A 189 -16.95 13.45 16.45
N VAL A 190 -16.84 14.57 15.74
CA VAL A 190 -16.54 15.87 16.33
C VAL A 190 -17.76 16.77 16.16
N SER A 191 -18.33 17.23 17.27
CA SER A 191 -19.46 18.17 17.29
C SER A 191 -18.92 19.60 17.33
N ASP A 192 -18.45 20.09 16.19
CA ASP A 192 -17.76 21.38 16.03
C ASP A 192 -18.54 22.37 15.16
N GLY A 193 -19.85 22.17 15.02
CA GLY A 193 -20.69 23.02 14.17
C GLY A 193 -20.59 22.64 12.69
N ASN A 194 -20.54 21.34 12.41
CA ASN A 194 -20.49 20.77 11.06
C ASN A 194 -19.19 21.08 10.29
N VAL A 195 -18.02 20.94 10.93
CA VAL A 195 -16.72 21.09 10.27
C VAL A 195 -16.09 19.75 9.95
N GLN A 196 -15.66 18.98 10.96
CA GLN A 196 -14.89 17.76 10.75
C GLN A 196 -15.78 16.61 10.29
N ARG A 197 -15.22 15.79 9.39
CA ARG A 197 -15.92 14.68 8.73
C ARG A 197 -15.13 13.37 8.85
N PRO A 198 -15.10 12.73 10.04
CA PRO A 198 -14.65 11.34 10.16
C PRO A 198 -15.46 10.41 9.24
N GLY A 199 -14.78 9.54 8.50
CA GLY A 199 -15.43 8.62 7.56
C GLY A 199 -14.53 7.52 7.02
N MET A 200 -15.07 6.67 6.15
CA MET A 200 -14.39 5.51 5.56
C MET A 200 -13.75 4.56 6.59
N PRO A 201 -14.52 4.07 7.58
CA PRO A 201 -13.96 3.19 8.59
C PRO A 201 -13.56 1.84 7.99
N LEU A 202 -12.34 1.38 8.28
CA LEU A 202 -11.94 -0.01 8.03
C LEU A 202 -11.39 -0.63 9.32
N VAL A 203 -11.95 -1.77 9.70
CA VAL A 203 -11.64 -2.44 10.98
C VAL A 203 -10.97 -3.77 10.74
N VAL A 204 -9.87 -4.02 11.45
CA VAL A 204 -9.15 -5.29 11.43
C VAL A 204 -9.01 -5.82 12.85
N ARG A 205 -9.37 -7.10 13.03
CA ARG A 205 -9.10 -7.84 14.27
C ARG A 205 -7.68 -8.38 14.26
N LEU A 206 -6.95 -8.15 15.34
CA LEU A 206 -5.57 -8.60 15.53
C LEU A 206 -5.54 -9.98 16.21
N PRO A 207 -4.43 -10.74 16.11
CA PRO A 207 -4.30 -12.07 16.73
C PRO A 207 -4.44 -12.07 18.25
N ASN A 208 -4.02 -10.99 18.90
CA ASN A 208 -4.17 -10.80 20.34
C ASN A 208 -5.62 -10.53 20.79
N GLY A 209 -6.57 -10.49 19.85
CA GLY A 209 -8.00 -10.25 20.10
C GLY A 209 -8.41 -8.78 20.14
N SER A 210 -7.47 -7.84 20.12
CA SER A 210 -7.77 -6.42 19.97
C SER A 210 -8.07 -6.07 18.50
N TYR A 211 -8.47 -4.83 18.27
CA TYR A 211 -8.94 -4.32 16.99
C TYR A 211 -8.26 -3.00 16.70
N VAL A 212 -8.06 -2.74 15.41
CA VAL A 212 -7.63 -1.46 14.87
C VAL A 212 -8.69 -0.96 13.89
N MET A 213 -8.97 0.34 13.94
CA MET A 213 -9.78 1.04 12.94
C MET A 213 -8.92 2.12 12.29
N THR A 214 -8.87 2.16 10.96
CA THR A 214 -8.39 3.33 10.21
C THR A 214 -9.55 4.06 9.58
N TYR A 215 -9.42 5.38 9.43
CA TYR A 215 -10.42 6.24 8.83
C TYR A 215 -9.80 7.57 8.40
N GLU A 216 -10.47 8.31 7.54
CA GLU A 216 -10.11 9.69 7.22
C GLU A 216 -10.85 10.69 8.12
N VAL A 217 -10.28 11.86 8.34
CA VAL A 217 -10.97 13.01 8.91
C VAL A 217 -10.89 14.19 7.94
N CYS A 218 -11.93 14.37 7.14
CA CYS A 218 -12.06 15.47 6.20
C CYS A 218 -12.56 16.76 6.88
N GLY A 219 -12.62 17.85 6.11
CA GLY A 219 -12.96 19.18 6.63
C GLY A 219 -11.70 19.96 6.97
N ALA A 220 -11.59 20.46 8.20
CA ALA A 220 -10.42 21.23 8.64
C ALA A 220 -9.13 20.40 8.67
N SER A 221 -9.25 19.07 8.81
CA SER A 221 -8.11 18.13 8.83
C SER A 221 -7.66 17.62 7.45
N ASN A 222 -8.08 18.24 6.33
CA ASN A 222 -7.57 17.89 4.99
C ASN A 222 -7.65 16.37 4.64
N CYS A 223 -8.65 15.67 5.18
CA CYS A 223 -8.85 14.23 4.99
C CYS A 223 -7.66 13.38 5.48
N GLU A 224 -6.93 13.83 6.49
CA GLU A 224 -5.85 13.07 7.12
C GLU A 224 -6.32 11.69 7.61
N ALA A 225 -5.44 10.70 7.46
CA ALA A 225 -5.68 9.33 7.91
C ALA A 225 -5.35 9.18 9.40
N PHE A 226 -6.30 8.64 10.16
CA PHE A 226 -6.20 8.39 11.58
C PHE A 226 -6.37 6.91 11.90
N ILE A 227 -5.89 6.53 13.08
CA ILE A 227 -6.01 5.19 13.64
C ILE A 227 -6.49 5.22 15.09
N ARG A 228 -7.33 4.25 15.46
CA ARG A 228 -7.73 3.93 16.84
C ARG A 228 -7.64 2.44 17.11
N THR A 229 -7.56 2.10 18.38
CA THR A 229 -7.54 0.73 18.88
C THR A 229 -8.75 0.44 19.77
N SER A 230 -9.24 -0.79 19.76
CA SER A 230 -10.28 -1.28 20.67
C SER A 230 -9.91 -2.65 21.22
N ALA A 231 -10.18 -2.90 22.50
CA ALA A 231 -9.96 -4.22 23.10
C ALA A 231 -11.02 -5.26 22.70
N ASN A 232 -12.21 -4.80 22.27
CA ASN A 232 -13.38 -5.66 22.10
C ASN A 232 -14.08 -5.50 20.75
N GLY A 233 -13.69 -4.50 19.95
CA GLY A 233 -14.22 -4.27 18.61
C GLY A 233 -15.62 -3.68 18.62
N VAL A 234 -16.01 -2.97 19.68
CA VAL A 234 -17.27 -2.18 19.77
C VAL A 234 -17.13 -0.95 20.70
N SER A 235 -16.12 -0.92 21.56
CA SER A 235 -15.82 0.23 22.41
C SER A 235 -14.50 0.85 21.97
N TRP A 236 -14.59 2.04 21.38
CA TRP A 236 -13.44 2.76 20.86
C TRP A 236 -12.94 3.85 21.81
N GLY A 237 -13.67 4.14 22.89
CA GLY A 237 -13.44 5.25 23.81
C GLY A 237 -14.37 6.43 23.53
N THR A 238 -14.00 7.63 23.96
CA THR A 238 -14.80 8.85 23.72
C THR A 238 -14.93 9.15 22.23
N ALA A 239 -16.14 9.45 21.75
CA ALA A 239 -16.40 9.72 20.33
C ALA A 239 -15.61 10.92 19.77
N SER A 240 -15.41 11.96 20.57
CA SER A 240 -14.64 13.16 20.18
C SER A 240 -13.13 12.93 20.07
N ASN A 241 -12.62 11.77 20.50
CA ASN A 241 -11.23 11.42 20.31
C ASN A 241 -11.00 10.97 18.85
N MET A 242 -10.39 11.84 18.05
CA MET A 242 -10.06 11.56 16.65
C MET A 242 -8.97 10.51 16.46
N GLY A 243 -8.34 9.99 17.51
CA GLY A 243 -7.27 9.00 17.40
C GLY A 243 -5.91 9.62 17.09
N THR A 244 -4.99 8.79 16.57
CA THR A 244 -3.63 9.21 16.23
C THR A 244 -3.50 9.34 14.72
N ARG A 245 -2.90 10.43 14.21
CA ARG A 245 -2.60 10.57 12.79
C ARG A 245 -1.54 9.56 12.38
N ILE A 246 -1.73 8.91 11.23
CA ILE A 246 -0.78 7.93 10.71
C ILE A 246 0.37 8.68 10.02
N GLU A 247 1.57 8.57 10.59
CA GLU A 247 2.75 9.31 10.14
C GLU A 247 3.95 8.37 9.97
N SER A 248 4.73 8.60 8.93
CA SER A 248 5.94 7.84 8.65
C SER A 248 7.21 8.47 9.21
N SER A 249 8.25 7.65 9.36
CA SER A 249 9.59 8.10 9.72
C SER A 249 10.21 9.00 8.66
N SER A 250 9.71 8.94 7.41
CA SER A 250 10.09 9.80 6.30
C SER A 250 9.50 11.21 6.38
N GLY A 251 8.72 11.52 7.43
CA GLY A 251 8.09 12.83 7.58
C GLY A 251 6.89 13.02 6.65
N ASN A 252 6.17 11.96 6.32
CA ASN A 252 4.94 12.02 5.53
C ASN A 252 3.73 11.49 6.31
N HIS A 253 2.54 11.82 5.81
CA HIS A 253 1.27 11.27 6.27
C HIS A 253 0.36 11.00 5.06
N PHE A 254 -0.65 10.16 5.28
CA PHE A 254 -1.67 9.88 4.29
C PHE A 254 -2.89 10.79 4.43
N THR A 255 -3.50 11.12 3.30
CA THR A 255 -4.82 11.72 3.23
C THR A 255 -5.71 10.93 2.26
N GLN A 256 -7.01 10.90 2.55
CA GLN A 256 -8.10 10.35 1.74
C GLN A 256 -8.12 8.82 1.56
N THR A 257 -9.24 8.19 1.88
CA THR A 257 -9.54 6.77 1.62
C THR A 257 -8.55 5.75 2.22
N PRO A 258 -8.14 5.88 3.51
CA PRO A 258 -7.17 4.96 4.09
C PRO A 258 -7.74 3.54 4.19
N THR A 259 -6.93 2.55 3.86
CA THR A 259 -7.23 1.14 4.06
C THR A 259 -6.18 0.50 4.96
N VAL A 260 -6.56 -0.58 5.64
CA VAL A 260 -5.70 -1.31 6.56
C VAL A 260 -5.83 -2.82 6.40
N ARG A 261 -4.71 -3.52 6.56
CA ARG A 261 -4.64 -4.98 6.65
C ARG A 261 -3.68 -5.40 7.75
N TRP A 262 -3.98 -6.53 8.38
CA TRP A 262 -3.04 -7.23 9.23
C TRP A 262 -2.41 -8.40 8.47
N TYR A 263 -1.14 -8.65 8.74
CA TYR A 263 -0.34 -9.70 8.15
C TYR A 263 0.54 -10.37 9.19
N ASN A 264 0.66 -11.69 9.11
CA ASN A 264 1.59 -12.44 9.95
C ASN A 264 2.98 -12.49 9.28
N ASP A 265 3.89 -11.63 9.72
CA ASP A 265 5.30 -11.65 9.27
C ASP A 265 6.21 -12.52 10.16
N GLY A 266 5.62 -13.28 11.10
CA GLY A 266 6.35 -14.05 12.11
C GLY A 266 6.80 -13.25 13.34
N SER A 267 6.58 -11.92 13.37
CA SER A 267 6.82 -11.12 14.58
C SER A 267 5.70 -11.33 15.61
N ALA A 268 5.94 -10.93 16.87
CA ALA A 268 5.00 -11.13 17.97
C ALA A 268 3.61 -10.49 17.74
N ASN A 269 3.56 -9.37 17.02
CA ASN A 269 2.33 -8.64 16.73
C ASN A 269 1.87 -8.79 15.26
N GLY A 270 2.68 -9.41 14.41
CA GLY A 270 2.54 -9.26 12.96
C GLY A 270 2.82 -7.83 12.48
N ARG A 271 2.37 -7.50 11.28
CA ARG A 271 2.39 -6.16 10.69
C ARG A 271 1.01 -5.67 10.36
N LEU A 272 0.76 -4.39 10.64
CA LEU A 272 -0.28 -3.63 9.98
C LEU A 272 0.29 -2.99 8.73
N LEU A 273 -0.46 -3.06 7.63
CA LEU A 273 -0.18 -2.36 6.38
C LEU A 273 -1.29 -1.35 6.15
N VAL A 274 -0.93 -0.10 5.85
CA VAL A 274 -1.85 0.99 5.52
C VAL A 274 -1.48 1.59 4.19
N THR A 275 -2.46 1.95 3.39
CA THR A 275 -2.30 2.81 2.21
C THR A 275 -3.46 3.77 2.13
N ALA A 276 -3.31 4.83 1.35
CA ALA A 276 -4.36 5.80 1.09
C ALA A 276 -4.17 6.41 -0.31
N MET A 277 -5.06 7.31 -0.70
CA MET A 277 -5.07 7.92 -2.02
C MET A 277 -3.92 8.90 -2.23
N VAL A 278 -3.62 9.74 -1.23
CA VAL A 278 -2.60 10.80 -1.35
C VAL A 278 -1.59 10.74 -0.22
N LEU A 279 -0.29 10.74 -0.58
CA LEU A 279 0.83 10.91 0.35
C LEU A 279 1.27 12.38 0.39
N ARG A 280 1.36 12.94 1.59
CA ARG A 280 1.73 14.35 1.81
C ARG A 280 2.89 14.49 2.78
N ARG A 281 3.66 15.57 2.62
CA ARG A 281 4.76 15.92 3.53
C ARG A 281 4.21 16.55 4.81
N ASN A 282 4.71 16.13 5.97
CA ASN A 282 4.35 16.73 7.26
C ASN A 282 4.80 18.20 7.36
N ALA A 283 5.88 18.56 6.68
CA ALA A 283 6.49 19.89 6.76
C ALA A 283 5.60 21.01 6.21
N ASP A 284 4.85 20.75 5.12
CA ASP A 284 4.11 21.79 4.39
C ASP A 284 2.83 21.29 3.71
N ASN A 285 2.42 20.04 3.95
CA ASN A 285 1.22 19.42 3.40
C ASN A 285 1.19 19.31 1.86
N SER A 286 2.32 19.56 1.18
CA SER A 286 2.43 19.32 -0.26
C SER A 286 2.54 17.83 -0.58
N ILE A 287 2.27 17.47 -1.84
CA ILE A 287 2.35 16.09 -2.33
C ILE A 287 3.80 15.59 -2.20
N ALA A 288 3.97 14.42 -1.60
CA ALA A 288 5.28 13.77 -1.45
C ALA A 288 5.67 13.00 -2.73
N ALA A 289 6.97 12.75 -2.93
CA ALA A 289 7.48 12.12 -4.15
C ALA A 289 6.95 10.67 -4.38
N GLY A 290 6.59 9.95 -3.31
CA GLY A 290 6.03 8.59 -3.36
C GLY A 290 4.50 8.52 -3.51
N ASN A 291 3.84 9.63 -3.82
CA ASN A 291 2.39 9.70 -3.91
C ASN A 291 1.78 8.71 -4.91
N GLY A 292 0.76 7.97 -4.48
CA GLY A 292 0.12 6.90 -5.24
C GLY A 292 1.02 5.68 -5.50
N GLN A 293 2.17 5.59 -4.85
CA GLN A 293 3.15 4.50 -4.98
C GLN A 293 3.68 4.03 -3.61
N THR A 294 3.03 4.42 -2.51
CA THR A 294 3.53 4.19 -1.16
C THR A 294 2.47 3.53 -0.30
N TYR A 295 2.89 2.51 0.45
CA TYR A 295 2.18 2.00 1.63
C TYR A 295 3.04 2.24 2.87
N MET A 296 2.43 2.15 4.03
CA MET A 296 3.11 2.21 5.33
C MET A 296 2.88 0.93 6.11
N TRP A 297 3.84 0.52 6.94
CA TRP A 297 3.68 -0.61 7.85
C TRP A 297 4.14 -0.31 9.28
N ASN A 298 3.56 -1.05 10.23
CA ASN A 298 3.83 -0.92 11.66
C ASN A 298 3.73 -2.29 12.37
N THR A 299 4.66 -2.58 13.27
CA THR A 299 4.75 -3.83 14.07
C THR A 299 4.32 -3.65 15.53
N ASN A 300 3.78 -2.47 15.88
CA ASN A 300 3.39 -2.10 17.23
C ASN A 300 1.89 -1.79 17.31
N ASN A 301 1.07 -2.61 16.64
CA ASN A 301 -0.40 -2.53 16.66
C ASN A 301 -0.97 -1.13 16.35
N GLY A 302 -0.28 -0.38 15.50
CA GLY A 302 -0.70 0.94 15.03
C GLY A 302 -0.17 2.12 15.85
N SER A 303 0.61 1.84 16.89
CA SER A 303 1.22 2.87 17.74
C SER A 303 2.61 3.26 17.25
N GLY A 304 2.92 4.55 17.36
CA GLY A 304 4.22 5.11 17.01
C GLY A 304 4.37 5.39 15.50
N VAL A 305 5.62 5.52 15.08
CA VAL A 305 5.99 5.92 13.72
C VAL A 305 5.90 4.73 12.77
N TRP A 306 5.46 4.98 11.55
CA TRP A 306 5.30 3.97 10.50
C TRP A 306 6.50 3.98 9.53
N THR A 307 6.74 2.85 8.89
CA THR A 307 7.79 2.72 7.86
C THR A 307 7.15 2.66 6.48
N GLU A 308 7.68 3.43 5.53
CA GLU A 308 7.20 3.43 4.14
C GLU A 308 7.75 2.26 3.33
N GLY A 309 6.94 1.79 2.40
CA GLY A 309 7.30 0.84 1.35
C GLY A 309 6.59 1.20 0.05
N ALA A 310 7.08 0.71 -1.07
CA ALA A 310 6.56 0.97 -2.40
C ALA A 310 5.51 -0.06 -2.80
N THR A 311 4.39 0.42 -3.32
CA THR A 311 3.31 -0.42 -3.84
C THR A 311 3.66 -0.98 -5.23
N PRO A 312 3.07 -2.13 -5.64
CA PRO A 312 3.28 -2.70 -6.98
C PRO A 312 2.88 -1.80 -8.16
N LEU A 313 1.89 -0.93 -7.99
CA LEU A 313 1.34 -0.03 -8.99
C LEU A 313 1.52 1.44 -8.63
N SER A 314 1.34 2.28 -9.65
CA SER A 314 1.31 3.73 -9.53
C SER A 314 -0.09 4.25 -9.83
N ALA A 315 -0.74 4.82 -8.81
CA ALA A 315 -2.05 5.44 -8.89
C ALA A 315 -2.02 6.91 -8.40
N ALA A 316 -0.99 7.65 -8.83
CA ALA A 316 -0.77 9.03 -8.40
C ALA A 316 -1.93 9.96 -8.78
N THR A 317 -2.34 10.81 -7.84
CA THR A 317 -3.41 11.80 -7.99
C THR A 317 -3.17 12.99 -7.05
N THR A 318 -3.76 14.14 -7.35
CA THR A 318 -3.71 15.30 -6.45
C THR A 318 -4.77 15.26 -5.35
N GLY A 319 -5.62 14.23 -5.34
CA GLY A 319 -6.68 14.04 -4.36
C GLY A 319 -7.99 14.70 -4.77
N GLY A 320 -8.76 15.13 -3.76
CA GLY A 320 -10.06 15.77 -3.97
C GLY A 320 -11.12 14.79 -4.50
N SER A 321 -11.80 15.17 -5.58
CA SER A 321 -12.91 14.40 -6.16
C SER A 321 -12.48 13.39 -7.23
N ASP A 322 -11.18 13.10 -7.37
CA ASP A 322 -10.69 12.11 -8.33
C ASP A 322 -11.03 10.68 -7.89
N VAL A 323 -12.18 10.18 -8.34
CA VAL A 323 -12.60 8.80 -8.09
C VAL A 323 -11.97 7.80 -9.07
N CYS A 324 -11.11 8.24 -9.99
CA CYS A 324 -10.53 7.40 -11.05
C CYS A 324 -9.13 6.86 -10.72
N ASN A 325 -8.43 7.43 -9.73
CA ASN A 325 -7.07 7.02 -9.37
C ASN A 325 -6.90 6.89 -7.85
N GLY A 326 -6.43 5.72 -7.39
CA GLY A 326 -6.04 5.52 -5.99
C GLY A 326 -7.18 5.56 -4.98
N TYR A 327 -8.43 5.56 -5.45
CA TYR A 327 -9.61 5.70 -4.60
C TYR A 327 -9.88 4.36 -3.92
N THR A 328 -9.58 4.25 -2.63
CA THR A 328 -9.64 3.05 -1.78
C THR A 328 -8.77 1.87 -2.25
N THR A 329 -7.49 2.11 -2.52
CA THR A 329 -6.47 1.09 -2.81
C THR A 329 -6.49 -0.07 -1.80
N GLN A 330 -6.50 -1.31 -2.30
CA GLN A 330 -6.45 -2.51 -1.47
C GLN A 330 -5.07 -3.15 -1.53
N LEU A 331 -4.55 -3.54 -0.37
CA LEU A 331 -3.32 -4.32 -0.25
C LEU A 331 -3.63 -5.71 0.28
N LEU A 332 -2.86 -6.71 -0.13
CA LEU A 332 -2.95 -8.06 0.40
C LEU A 332 -1.63 -8.81 0.24
N PRO A 333 -0.92 -9.16 1.32
CA PRO A 333 0.30 -9.96 1.23
C PRO A 333 0.05 -11.37 0.72
N SER A 334 0.99 -11.94 -0.03
CA SER A 334 1.00 -13.36 -0.40
C SER A 334 1.10 -14.25 0.84
N THR A 335 0.69 -15.52 0.71
CA THR A 335 0.69 -16.49 1.81
C THR A 335 2.10 -16.85 2.30
N ASP A 336 3.11 -16.73 1.43
CA ASP A 336 4.52 -16.95 1.74
C ASP A 336 5.24 -15.67 2.19
N GLY A 337 4.57 -14.51 2.18
CA GLY A 337 5.15 -13.23 2.59
C GLY A 337 6.13 -12.60 1.63
N THR A 338 6.31 -13.15 0.44
CA THR A 338 7.32 -12.65 -0.52
C THR A 338 6.78 -11.53 -1.39
N GLN A 339 5.45 -11.45 -1.56
CA GLN A 339 4.79 -10.50 -2.45
C GLN A 339 3.72 -9.68 -1.73
N LEU A 340 3.53 -8.45 -2.22
CA LEU A 340 2.40 -7.61 -1.94
C LEU A 340 1.50 -7.58 -3.17
N TYR A 341 0.23 -7.95 -3.00
CA TYR A 341 -0.80 -7.77 -4.00
C TYR A 341 -1.46 -6.41 -3.81
N GLU A 342 -1.65 -5.70 -4.90
CA GLU A 342 -2.38 -4.44 -4.93
C GLU A 342 -3.52 -4.51 -5.93
N LEU A 343 -4.69 -4.05 -5.49
CA LEU A 343 -5.86 -3.82 -6.34
C LEU A 343 -6.28 -2.36 -6.21
N VAL A 344 -6.21 -1.63 -7.31
CA VAL A 344 -6.42 -0.17 -7.33
C VAL A 344 -7.02 0.26 -8.66
N ASN A 345 -7.81 1.33 -8.66
CA ASN A 345 -8.25 1.97 -9.90
C ASN A 345 -7.18 2.94 -10.43
N VAL A 346 -6.92 2.88 -11.74
CA VAL A 346 -6.08 3.84 -12.46
C VAL A 346 -6.77 4.20 -13.77
N GLY A 347 -7.10 5.48 -13.94
CA GLY A 347 -7.90 5.95 -15.08
C GLY A 347 -9.29 5.30 -15.09
N CYS A 348 -9.92 5.17 -13.93
CA CYS A 348 -11.25 4.55 -13.78
C CYS A 348 -11.32 3.10 -14.28
N SER A 349 -10.20 2.38 -14.23
CA SER A 349 -10.13 0.95 -14.53
C SER A 349 -9.46 0.23 -13.37
N ILE A 350 -10.06 -0.85 -12.87
CA ILE A 350 -9.44 -1.66 -11.81
C ILE A 350 -8.23 -2.41 -12.36
N LYS A 351 -7.10 -2.26 -11.68
CA LYS A 351 -5.85 -2.92 -11.98
C LYS A 351 -5.39 -3.73 -10.78
N PHE A 352 -4.84 -4.89 -11.06
CA PHE A 352 -4.17 -5.75 -10.10
C PHE A 352 -2.70 -5.90 -10.48
N ALA A 353 -1.80 -5.89 -9.49
CA ALA A 353 -0.45 -6.39 -9.67
C ALA A 353 0.09 -7.03 -8.40
N ALA A 354 1.10 -7.88 -8.60
CA ALA A 354 1.91 -8.44 -7.53
C ALA A 354 3.34 -7.90 -7.65
N GLY A 355 3.86 -7.37 -6.55
CA GLY A 355 5.24 -6.89 -6.43
C GLY A 355 5.90 -7.48 -5.18
N PRO A 356 7.22 -7.30 -5.00
CA PRO A 356 7.90 -7.75 -3.79
C PRO A 356 7.35 -7.07 -2.53
N MET A 357 7.22 -7.83 -1.45
CA MET A 357 7.01 -7.28 -0.10
C MET A 357 8.31 -6.67 0.44
N ASP A 358 8.23 -5.74 1.41
CA ASP A 358 9.40 -5.06 1.99
C ASP A 358 10.28 -4.36 0.93
N ASN A 359 9.59 -3.61 0.08
CA ASN A 359 10.12 -2.90 -1.08
C ASN A 359 10.27 -1.40 -0.76
N PRO A 360 11.25 -0.92 0.01
CA PRO A 360 11.34 0.49 0.40
C PRO A 360 11.57 1.45 -0.80
N VAL A 361 11.98 0.91 -1.95
CA VAL A 361 12.24 1.65 -3.19
C VAL A 361 11.60 0.92 -4.37
N ALA A 362 10.76 1.57 -5.17
CA ALA A 362 10.22 0.95 -6.39
C ALA A 362 11.34 0.63 -7.41
N SER A 363 11.17 -0.43 -8.21
CA SER A 363 12.09 -0.71 -9.31
C SER A 363 11.94 0.35 -10.41
N GLY A 364 13.06 0.82 -10.96
CA GLY A 364 13.05 1.88 -11.97
C GLY A 364 14.43 2.50 -12.20
N ILE A 365 14.49 3.52 -13.05
CA ILE A 365 15.73 4.25 -13.33
C ILE A 365 15.78 5.50 -12.46
N TYR A 366 16.86 5.64 -11.70
CA TYR A 366 17.06 6.73 -10.74
C TYR A 366 18.43 7.37 -10.87
N VAL A 367 18.51 8.63 -10.45
CA VAL A 367 19.76 9.26 -10.02
C VAL A 367 19.79 9.22 -8.50
N LEU A 368 20.89 8.73 -7.90
CA LEU A 368 21.09 8.73 -6.45
C LEU A 368 21.89 9.96 -6.07
N LEU A 369 21.30 10.86 -5.27
CA LEU A 369 21.92 12.12 -4.85
C LEU A 369 22.35 12.05 -3.39
N ALA A 370 23.63 12.30 -3.10
CA ALA A 370 24.13 12.37 -1.74
C ALA A 370 23.60 13.62 -1.03
N LYS A 371 23.13 13.48 0.22
CA LYS A 371 22.46 14.57 0.95
C LYS A 371 23.37 15.76 1.23
N HIS A 372 24.63 15.51 1.59
CA HIS A 372 25.57 16.56 2.01
C HIS A 372 26.07 17.43 0.85
N SER A 373 26.18 16.87 -0.36
CA SER A 373 26.77 17.55 -1.53
C SER A 373 25.76 17.84 -2.65
N GLY A 374 24.63 17.12 -2.69
CA GLY A 374 23.70 17.14 -3.82
C GLY A 374 24.25 16.50 -5.10
N GLN A 375 25.42 15.84 -5.04
CA GLN A 375 26.06 15.20 -6.19
C GLN A 375 25.51 13.81 -6.45
N ALA A 376 25.60 13.37 -7.71
CA ALA A 376 25.10 12.09 -8.18
C ALA A 376 26.14 10.97 -8.00
N LEU A 377 25.66 9.77 -7.68
CA LEU A 377 26.44 8.53 -7.79
C LEU A 377 26.80 8.29 -9.27
N ASP A 378 28.08 8.29 -9.59
CA ASP A 378 28.64 8.37 -10.94
C ASP A 378 29.67 7.27 -11.19
N VAL A 379 29.66 6.65 -12.37
CA VAL A 379 30.76 5.78 -12.81
C VAL A 379 31.84 6.65 -13.44
N ALA A 380 33.01 6.70 -12.80
CA ALA A 380 34.12 7.58 -13.16
C ALA A 380 34.44 7.55 -14.67
N GLY A 381 34.42 8.73 -15.29
CA GLY A 381 34.66 8.91 -16.72
C GLY A 381 33.63 8.25 -17.64
N CYS A 382 32.45 7.90 -17.14
CA CYS A 382 31.43 7.07 -17.80
C CYS A 382 32.00 5.79 -18.43
N SER A 383 33.00 5.17 -17.78
CA SER A 383 33.64 3.95 -18.29
C SER A 383 32.63 2.80 -18.46
N ASN A 384 32.86 1.95 -19.47
CA ASN A 384 32.10 0.71 -19.69
C ASN A 384 32.88 -0.54 -19.24
N THR A 385 33.99 -0.36 -18.52
CA THR A 385 34.89 -1.44 -18.12
C THR A 385 34.55 -1.91 -16.71
N ALA A 386 34.52 -3.23 -16.49
CA ALA A 386 34.44 -3.81 -15.15
C ALA A 386 35.65 -3.40 -14.31
N GLY A 387 35.40 -3.01 -13.07
CA GLY A 387 36.38 -2.47 -12.13
C GLY A 387 36.53 -0.94 -12.22
N ALA A 388 35.77 -0.26 -13.07
CA ALA A 388 35.77 1.21 -13.05
C ALA A 388 35.22 1.73 -11.73
N ASN A 389 35.87 2.79 -11.22
CA ASN A 389 35.53 3.39 -9.95
C ASN A 389 34.13 4.00 -9.96
N VAL A 390 33.48 3.99 -8.81
CA VAL A 390 32.27 4.77 -8.56
C VAL A 390 32.61 5.95 -7.66
N GLU A 391 32.21 7.13 -8.07
CA GLU A 391 32.49 8.41 -7.43
C GLU A 391 31.19 9.21 -7.26
N GLN A 392 31.27 10.36 -6.58
CA GLN A 392 30.22 11.38 -6.74
C GLN A 392 30.64 12.39 -7.80
N TRP A 393 29.68 12.87 -8.60
CA TRP A 393 29.93 13.92 -9.58
C TRP A 393 28.76 14.89 -9.70
N THR A 394 29.04 16.10 -10.21
CA THR A 394 27.99 17.09 -10.49
C THR A 394 26.93 16.49 -11.42
N PRO A 395 25.63 16.56 -11.05
CA PRO A 395 24.56 16.04 -11.90
C PRO A 395 24.59 16.68 -13.29
N ASN A 396 24.71 15.86 -14.33
CA ASN A 396 24.86 16.30 -15.72
C ASN A 396 23.94 15.56 -16.71
N GLY A 397 23.12 14.62 -16.21
CA GLY A 397 22.16 13.86 -17.01
C GLY A 397 22.77 12.71 -17.82
N ALA A 398 24.07 12.41 -17.65
CA ALA A 398 24.72 11.30 -18.34
C ALA A 398 24.19 9.94 -17.86
N ASN A 399 24.20 8.95 -18.75
CA ASN A 399 23.78 7.58 -18.40
C ASN A 399 24.65 6.92 -17.33
N CYS A 400 25.88 7.41 -17.09
CA CYS A 400 26.72 6.91 -16.02
C CYS A 400 26.33 7.42 -14.62
N GLN A 401 25.37 8.34 -14.53
CA GLN A 401 24.71 8.79 -13.29
C GLN A 401 23.33 8.18 -13.10
N ARG A 402 22.86 7.38 -14.08
CA ARG A 402 21.55 6.76 -14.08
C ARG A 402 21.71 5.29 -13.74
N TRP A 403 21.00 4.86 -12.71
CA TRP A 403 21.05 3.51 -12.20
C TRP A 403 19.68 2.87 -12.35
N ASN A 404 19.63 1.74 -13.06
CA ASN A 404 18.48 0.85 -13.02
C ASN A 404 18.51 0.12 -11.67
N VAL A 405 17.67 0.57 -10.75
CA VAL A 405 17.47 0.02 -9.41
C VAL A 405 16.42 -1.08 -9.51
N GLN A 406 16.81 -2.32 -9.21
CA GLN A 406 15.92 -3.47 -9.33
C GLN A 406 15.81 -4.19 -7.99
N ASN A 407 14.60 -4.26 -7.43
CA ASN A 407 14.30 -5.14 -6.31
C ASN A 407 14.32 -6.60 -6.80
N LYS A 408 15.13 -7.45 -6.16
CA LYS A 408 15.30 -8.88 -6.46
C LYS A 408 14.54 -9.80 -5.48
N GLY A 409 13.75 -9.22 -4.58
CA GLY A 409 13.01 -9.89 -3.51
C GLY A 409 13.77 -9.89 -2.18
N ASN A 410 13.06 -10.18 -1.07
CA ASN A 410 13.64 -10.30 0.28
C ASN A 410 14.43 -9.06 0.76
N GLY A 411 14.13 -7.87 0.23
CA GLY A 411 14.82 -6.62 0.55
C GLY A 411 16.15 -6.42 -0.19
N ASP A 412 16.54 -7.31 -1.12
CA ASP A 412 17.76 -7.19 -1.91
C ASP A 412 17.53 -6.39 -3.18
N TYR A 413 18.45 -5.47 -3.49
CA TYR A 413 18.44 -4.65 -4.68
C TYR A 413 19.75 -4.79 -5.43
N VAL A 414 19.66 -4.71 -6.76
CA VAL A 414 20.80 -4.56 -7.66
C VAL A 414 20.68 -3.22 -8.37
N LEU A 415 21.75 -2.44 -8.36
CA LEU A 415 21.85 -1.17 -9.08
C LEU A 415 22.75 -1.39 -10.29
N THR A 416 22.20 -1.23 -11.49
CA THR A 416 22.94 -1.41 -12.73
C THR A 416 23.12 -0.07 -13.44
N ALA A 417 24.36 0.30 -13.76
CA ALA A 417 24.64 1.55 -14.44
C ALA A 417 24.09 1.53 -15.87
N MET A 418 23.34 2.56 -16.26
CA MET A 418 22.66 2.60 -17.55
C MET A 418 23.62 2.78 -18.74
N ASN A 419 24.84 3.28 -18.52
CA ASN A 419 25.84 3.41 -19.58
C ASN A 419 26.48 2.07 -19.97
N SER A 420 26.72 1.18 -19.00
CA SER A 420 27.54 -0.02 -19.17
C SER A 420 26.79 -1.33 -19.02
N GLY A 421 25.65 -1.35 -18.32
CA GLY A 421 24.97 -2.57 -17.93
C GLY A 421 25.66 -3.34 -16.79
N LEU A 422 26.67 -2.75 -16.14
CA LEU A 422 27.42 -3.34 -15.03
C LEU A 422 26.80 -2.98 -13.68
N ALA A 423 26.95 -3.87 -12.69
CA ALA A 423 26.34 -3.73 -11.37
C ALA A 423 27.23 -2.97 -10.39
N LEU A 424 26.62 -2.19 -9.49
CA LEU A 424 27.27 -1.57 -8.33
C LEU A 424 27.80 -2.65 -7.38
N ASP A 425 29.12 -2.65 -7.16
CA ASP A 425 29.87 -3.77 -6.59
C ASP A 425 30.86 -3.26 -5.54
N VAL A 426 30.98 -3.97 -4.41
CA VAL A 426 32.09 -3.74 -3.47
C VAL A 426 33.28 -4.57 -3.92
N ASN A 427 34.39 -3.91 -4.25
CA ASN A 427 35.57 -4.55 -4.82
C ASN A 427 36.09 -5.70 -3.96
N ALA A 428 36.38 -6.82 -4.61
CA ALA A 428 36.80 -8.09 -4.01
C ALA A 428 35.85 -8.61 -2.90
N CYS A 429 34.58 -8.20 -2.93
CA CYS A 429 33.62 -8.41 -1.85
C CYS A 429 34.19 -8.11 -0.46
N SER A 430 34.96 -7.00 -0.34
CA SER A 430 35.50 -6.57 0.95
C SER A 430 34.39 -6.44 2.01
N THR A 431 34.72 -6.74 3.25
CA THR A 431 33.87 -6.49 4.43
C THR A 431 34.43 -5.41 5.35
N ALA A 432 35.54 -4.80 4.97
CA ALA A 432 36.20 -3.74 5.74
C ALA A 432 35.65 -2.35 5.37
N ASN A 433 35.72 -1.43 6.35
CA ASN A 433 35.60 0.00 6.11
C ASN A 433 36.61 0.45 5.06
N GLY A 434 36.18 1.31 4.14
CA GLY A 434 37.00 1.77 3.02
C GLY A 434 37.06 0.77 1.86
N GLY A 435 36.26 -0.30 1.90
CA GLY A 435 36.08 -1.18 0.74
C GLY A 435 35.57 -0.35 -0.44
N ASN A 436 36.34 -0.33 -1.54
CA ASN A 436 36.02 0.50 -2.69
C ASN A 436 34.72 0.06 -3.36
N VAL A 437 33.90 1.01 -3.80
CA VAL A 437 32.73 0.73 -4.64
C VAL A 437 33.08 0.97 -6.10
N GLN A 438 32.75 0.01 -6.93
CA GLN A 438 33.06 -0.01 -8.36
C GLN A 438 31.84 -0.50 -9.15
N GLN A 439 31.92 -0.50 -10.47
CA GLN A 439 31.03 -1.32 -11.29
C GLN A 439 31.70 -2.65 -11.66
N TRP A 440 30.95 -3.75 -11.67
CA TRP A 440 31.49 -5.06 -12.06
C TRP A 440 30.47 -5.87 -12.88
N THR A 441 30.96 -6.91 -13.56
CA THR A 441 30.09 -7.84 -14.31
C THR A 441 29.03 -8.44 -13.36
N PRO A 442 27.73 -8.35 -13.70
CA PRO A 442 26.68 -8.95 -12.89
C PRO A 442 26.91 -10.44 -12.67
N ASN A 443 26.99 -10.88 -11.43
CA ASN A 443 27.32 -12.26 -11.06
C ASN A 443 26.51 -12.81 -9.88
N ASN A 444 25.49 -12.08 -9.43
CA ASN A 444 24.64 -12.40 -8.28
C ASN A 444 25.40 -12.57 -6.95
N ALA A 445 26.63 -12.07 -6.84
CA ALA A 445 27.38 -12.10 -5.59
C ALA A 445 26.73 -11.19 -4.54
N ALA A 446 26.86 -11.55 -3.26
CA ALA A 446 26.34 -10.75 -2.15
C ALA A 446 26.89 -9.31 -2.13
N CYS A 447 28.09 -9.09 -2.67
CA CYS A 447 28.70 -7.77 -2.75
C CYS A 447 28.15 -6.87 -3.88
N GLN A 448 27.22 -7.39 -4.70
CA GLN A 448 26.39 -6.64 -5.65
C GLN A 448 24.94 -6.46 -5.18
N ALA A 449 24.60 -7.01 -4.01
CA ALA A 449 23.28 -6.90 -3.41
C ALA A 449 23.29 -5.82 -2.33
N TRP A 450 22.35 -4.89 -2.44
CA TRP A 450 22.21 -3.74 -1.55
C TRP A 450 20.81 -3.71 -0.94
N ARG A 451 20.69 -3.28 0.30
CA ARG A 451 19.41 -3.08 0.99
C ARG A 451 19.23 -1.59 1.26
N PRO A 452 18.30 -0.90 0.56
CA PRO A 452 17.92 0.44 0.93
C PRO A 452 17.12 0.41 2.23
N GLU A 453 17.48 1.28 3.17
CA GLU A 453 16.76 1.45 4.43
C GLU A 453 16.41 2.93 4.61
N PRO A 454 15.12 3.29 4.80
CA PRO A 454 14.72 4.68 4.95
C PRO A 454 15.29 5.27 6.25
N VAL A 455 15.83 6.49 6.17
CA VAL A 455 16.44 7.21 7.29
C VAL A 455 15.80 8.58 7.55
N GLY A 456 14.59 8.79 7.02
CA GLY A 456 13.85 10.04 7.16
C GLY A 456 13.94 10.96 5.94
N ASP A 457 12.96 11.86 5.79
CA ASP A 457 12.93 12.95 4.80
C ASP A 457 13.16 12.53 3.33
N GLY A 458 12.75 11.31 2.97
CA GLY A 458 12.95 10.75 1.62
C GLY A 458 14.39 10.31 1.30
N TYR A 459 15.23 10.15 2.31
CA TYR A 459 16.59 9.61 2.17
C TYR A 459 16.67 8.15 2.62
N PHE A 460 17.63 7.43 2.01
CA PHE A 460 17.95 6.04 2.31
C PHE A 460 19.43 5.92 2.65
N ARG A 461 19.76 4.98 3.54
CA ARG A 461 21.09 4.38 3.58
C ARG A 461 21.05 3.09 2.75
N TRP A 462 22.10 2.82 1.99
CA TRP A 462 22.21 1.61 1.17
C TRP A 462 23.20 0.66 1.82
N VAL A 463 22.69 -0.42 2.42
CA VAL A 463 23.47 -1.40 3.16
C VAL A 463 23.94 -2.51 2.22
N SER A 464 25.25 -2.78 2.15
CA SER A 464 25.75 -3.95 1.42
C SER A 464 25.32 -5.23 2.13
N LYS A 465 24.69 -6.15 1.39
CA LYS A 465 24.29 -7.47 1.93
C LYS A 465 25.49 -8.29 2.40
N ASN A 466 26.64 -8.13 1.73
CA ASN A 466 27.86 -8.88 2.04
C ASN A 466 28.47 -8.51 3.39
N SER A 467 28.49 -7.21 3.73
CA SER A 467 29.25 -6.69 4.87
C SER A 467 28.39 -6.08 5.98
N GLY A 468 27.16 -5.65 5.69
CA GLY A 468 26.36 -4.83 6.58
C GLY A 468 26.80 -3.36 6.67
N LEU A 469 27.81 -2.94 5.89
CA LEU A 469 28.29 -1.56 5.79
C LEU A 469 27.46 -0.76 4.79
N VAL A 470 27.52 0.58 4.85
CA VAL A 470 26.69 1.47 4.02
C VAL A 470 27.49 2.15 2.92
N LEU A 471 26.81 2.50 1.82
CA LEU A 471 27.31 3.36 0.75
C LEU A 471 27.66 4.77 1.29
N ASP A 472 28.92 5.15 1.17
CA ASP A 472 29.55 6.29 1.84
C ASP A 472 30.40 7.09 0.85
N VAL A 473 30.28 8.42 0.87
CA VAL A 473 31.24 9.29 0.16
C VAL A 473 32.45 9.53 1.05
N ASP A 474 33.63 9.16 0.56
CA ASP A 474 34.86 9.18 1.37
C ASP A 474 35.13 10.56 1.98
N ALA A 475 35.49 10.54 3.26
CA ALA A 475 35.70 11.70 4.11
C ALA A 475 34.54 12.73 4.11
N CYS A 476 33.32 12.31 3.73
CA CYS A 476 32.20 13.21 3.44
C CYS A 476 32.58 14.40 2.53
N SER A 477 33.51 14.20 1.59
CA SER A 477 33.94 15.25 0.67
C SER A 477 32.77 15.78 -0.15
N THR A 478 32.74 17.07 -0.46
CA THR A 478 31.75 17.70 -1.37
C THR A 478 32.33 17.94 -2.77
N THR A 479 33.55 17.47 -3.05
CA THR A 479 34.23 17.67 -4.32
C THR A 479 33.77 16.64 -5.35
N ALA A 480 33.56 17.08 -6.59
CA ALA A 480 33.29 16.17 -7.71
C ALA A 480 34.52 15.28 -7.97
N GLY A 481 34.28 13.98 -8.17
CA GLY A 481 35.31 12.95 -8.26
C GLY A 481 35.71 12.36 -6.91
N ALA A 482 35.06 12.75 -5.81
CA ALA A 482 35.32 12.10 -4.53
C ALA A 482 34.86 10.64 -4.56
N ASN A 483 35.69 9.77 -3.99
CA ASN A 483 35.47 8.34 -4.03
C ASN A 483 34.18 7.92 -3.29
N VAL A 484 33.52 6.88 -3.79
CA VAL A 484 32.45 6.20 -3.06
C VAL A 484 32.97 4.85 -2.57
N GLN A 485 32.74 4.58 -1.29
CA GLN A 485 33.20 3.40 -0.58
C GLN A 485 32.06 2.79 0.24
N GLN A 486 32.33 1.68 0.92
CA GLN A 486 31.52 1.24 2.04
C GLN A 486 32.15 1.65 3.37
N TRP A 487 31.33 2.04 4.34
CA TRP A 487 31.76 2.36 5.70
C TRP A 487 30.71 1.97 6.73
N GLN A 488 31.11 1.84 7.99
CA GLN A 488 30.16 1.65 9.09
C GLN A 488 29.16 2.81 9.13
N TRP A 489 27.91 2.52 9.50
CA TRP A 489 26.90 3.57 9.64
C TRP A 489 27.26 4.51 10.79
N LEU A 490 27.54 5.77 10.46
CA LEU A 490 27.83 6.86 11.40
C LEU A 490 26.68 7.86 11.52
N GLY A 491 25.65 7.75 10.67
CA GLY A 491 24.52 8.67 10.67
C GLY A 491 24.76 10.00 9.97
N GLY A 492 25.95 10.19 9.36
CA GLY A 492 26.30 11.41 8.64
C GLY A 492 25.54 11.57 7.31
N ASP A 493 25.40 12.80 6.83
CA ASP A 493 24.66 13.11 5.60
C ASP A 493 25.34 12.55 4.34
N CYS A 494 26.64 12.27 4.38
CA CYS A 494 27.36 11.62 3.27
C CYS A 494 27.07 10.12 3.10
N GLN A 495 26.27 9.54 3.99
CA GLN A 495 25.76 8.17 3.94
C GLN A 495 24.27 8.11 3.58
N ARG A 496 23.68 9.25 3.23
CA ARG A 496 22.24 9.41 2.97
C ARG A 496 22.04 9.78 1.51
N TRP A 497 21.28 8.95 0.80
CA TRP A 497 21.07 9.08 -0.63
C TRP A 497 19.58 9.27 -0.93
N ARG A 498 19.24 10.29 -1.70
CA ARG A 498 17.89 10.52 -2.23
C ARG A 498 17.79 9.96 -3.63
N LEU A 499 16.74 9.20 -3.90
CA LEU A 499 16.44 8.74 -5.26
C LEU A 499 15.61 9.78 -6.00
N GLN A 500 16.09 10.19 -7.16
CA GLN A 500 15.34 11.03 -8.10
C GLN A 500 14.96 10.19 -9.32
N PRO A 501 13.66 9.97 -9.59
CA PRO A 501 13.23 9.26 -10.81
C PRO A 501 13.79 9.91 -12.08
N SER A 502 14.26 9.09 -13.02
CA SER A 502 14.87 9.54 -14.28
C SER A 502 14.32 8.71 -15.45
N PRO A 503 13.32 9.21 -16.20
CA PRO A 503 12.61 8.47 -17.23
C PRO A 503 13.49 8.01 -18.39
#